data_AF-A0A564TQC3-F1
#
_entry.id   AF-A0A564TQC3-F1
#
_cell.length_a   1.000
_cell.length_b   1.000
_cell.length_c   1.000
_cell.angle_alpha   90.00
_cell.angle_beta   90.00
_cell.angle_gamma   90.00
#
_symmetry.space_group_name_H-M   'P 1'
#
loop_
_entity.id
_entity.type
_entity.pdbx_description
1 polymer ?
#
loop_
_entity_poly.entity_id
_entity_poly.type
_entity_poly.pdbx_seq_one_letter_code
_entity_poly.pdbx_strand_id
1 'polypeptide(L)'
;MGKDLNGKELGRGITQRKDGRYMGRIHIRGSKKEVTLYDRNLKMLKNKVNTYRALAGTSQWDIRMTVTEWFEQWMEIYNVPVLKATTIRNYWDGFKRIQPLIGDRRVIDIKSNNILNALYVLKENGYAQTTIKHLQY
;
A
#
# COMPACT_ATOMS: atom_id res chain seq x y z
N MET A 1 13.18 24.57 3.14
CA MET A 1 13.15 23.36 2.29
C MET A 1 13.98 22.27 2.96
N GLY A 2 13.92 21.03 2.50
CA GLY A 2 14.70 19.96 3.14
C GLY A 2 16.13 19.95 2.63
N LYS A 3 17.08 19.83 3.55
CA LYS A 3 18.52 19.88 3.28
C LYS A 3 19.17 18.51 3.48
N ASP A 4 20.35 18.33 2.89
CA ASP A 4 21.24 17.20 3.16
C ASP A 4 22.06 17.44 4.43
N LEU A 5 22.85 16.43 4.85
CA LEU A 5 23.71 16.53 6.03
C LEU A 5 24.80 17.60 5.92
N ASN A 6 25.13 18.01 4.68
CA ASN A 6 26.13 19.04 4.37
C ASN A 6 25.48 20.43 4.12
N GLY A 7 24.17 20.57 4.33
CA GLY A 7 23.43 21.82 4.16
C GLY A 7 22.96 22.14 2.73
N LYS A 8 23.16 21.24 1.76
CA LYS A 8 22.68 21.40 0.37
C LYS A 8 21.17 21.24 0.29
N GLU A 9 20.52 22.12 -0.47
CA GLU A 9 19.08 22.05 -0.74
C GLU A 9 18.72 20.81 -1.60
N LEU A 10 17.79 19.99 -1.10
CA LEU A 10 17.34 18.75 -1.76
C LEU A 10 15.99 18.89 -2.47
N GLY A 11 15.25 19.97 -2.16
CA GLY A 11 13.92 20.27 -2.69
C GLY A 11 12.80 20.12 -1.65
N ARG A 12 11.57 20.40 -2.08
CA ARG A 12 10.39 20.35 -1.19
C ARG A 12 10.02 18.91 -0.85
N GLY A 13 9.92 18.64 0.45
CA GLY A 13 9.49 17.33 0.97
C GLY A 13 10.57 16.23 0.96
N ILE A 14 11.82 16.56 0.65
CA ILE A 14 12.96 15.62 0.70
C ILE A 14 13.98 16.10 1.71
N THR A 15 14.40 15.25 2.64
CA THR A 15 15.43 15.52 3.66
C THR A 15 16.42 14.36 3.74
N GLN A 16 17.65 14.59 4.21
CA GLN A 16 18.55 13.50 4.57
C GLN A 16 18.52 13.21 6.07
N ARG A 17 18.48 11.93 6.44
CA ARG A 17 18.53 11.47 7.83
C ARG A 17 19.98 11.37 8.33
N LYS A 18 20.15 11.32 9.66
CA LYS A 18 21.45 11.13 10.32
C LYS A 18 22.20 9.86 9.87
N ASP A 19 21.48 8.83 9.43
CA ASP A 19 22.04 7.57 8.92
C ASP A 19 22.43 7.63 7.43
N GLY A 20 22.40 8.82 6.82
CA GLY A 20 22.74 9.06 5.42
C GLY A 20 21.65 8.73 4.41
N ARG A 21 20.52 8.12 4.83
CA ARG A 21 19.40 7.82 3.93
C ARG A 21 18.61 9.08 3.61
N TYR A 22 18.19 9.21 2.36
CA TYR A 22 17.25 10.23 1.95
C TYR A 22 15.82 9.79 2.28
N MET A 23 15.00 10.76 2.69
CA MET A 23 13.62 10.59 3.09
C MET A 23 12.73 11.55 2.30
N GLY A 24 11.73 11.02 1.61
CA GLY A 24 10.71 11.79 0.89
C GLY A 24 9.37 11.66 1.59
N ARG A 25 8.75 12.77 2.02
CA ARG A 25 7.44 12.80 2.67
C ARG A 25 6.38 13.32 1.71
N ILE A 26 5.33 12.53 1.50
CA ILE A 26 4.26 12.80 0.55
C ILE A 26 2.93 12.87 1.30
N HIS A 27 2.23 13.98 1.12
CA HIS A 27 0.87 14.14 1.59
C HIS A 27 -0.08 13.72 0.47
N ILE A 28 -0.98 12.79 0.77
CA ILE A 28 -2.05 12.38 -0.15
C ILE A 28 -3.30 13.15 0.23
N ARG A 29 -3.95 13.78 -0.75
CA ARG A 29 -5.21 14.48 -0.53
C ARG A 29 -6.27 13.50 -0.01
N GLY A 30 -6.85 13.78 1.15
CA GLY A 30 -7.85 12.92 1.79
C GLY A 30 -7.30 11.89 2.78
N SER A 31 -5.99 11.68 2.85
CA SER A 31 -5.36 10.86 3.91
C SER A 31 -4.87 11.73 5.05
N LYS A 32 -5.15 11.32 6.31
CA LYS A 32 -4.53 11.93 7.51
C LYS A 32 -3.07 11.50 7.71
N LYS A 33 -2.63 10.43 7.05
CA LYS A 33 -1.27 9.88 7.18
C LYS A 33 -0.41 10.27 5.98
N GLU A 34 0.78 10.78 6.26
CA GLU A 34 1.84 10.98 5.27
C GLU A 34 2.44 9.65 4.84
N VAL A 35 2.77 9.51 3.56
CA VAL A 35 3.58 8.40 3.05
C VAL A 35 5.03 8.82 3.01
N THR A 36 5.87 8.02 3.66
CA THR A 36 7.31 8.28 3.72
C THR A 36 8.07 7.24 2.90
N LEU A 37 8.80 7.72 1.90
CA LEU A 37 9.66 6.92 1.05
C LEU A 37 11.12 7.10 1.46
N TYR A 38 11.91 6.06 1.31
CA TYR A 38 13.32 6.06 1.65
C TYR A 38 14.17 5.52 0.51
N ASP A 39 15.35 6.11 0.34
CA ASP A 39 16.39 5.56 -0.52
C ASP A 39 17.78 6.05 -0.07
N ARG A 40 18.83 5.28 -0.36
CA ARG A 40 20.22 5.72 -0.17
C ARG A 40 20.68 6.60 -1.34
N ASN A 41 20.03 6.51 -2.50
CA ASN A 41 20.32 7.30 -3.68
C ASN A 41 19.25 8.38 -3.88
N LEU A 42 19.65 9.65 -3.89
CA LEU A 42 18.74 10.80 -4.05
C LEU A 42 17.95 10.76 -5.36
N LYS A 43 18.58 10.34 -6.47
CA LYS A 43 17.92 10.24 -7.79
C LYS A 43 16.83 9.17 -7.75
N MET A 44 17.13 8.02 -7.16
CA MET A 44 16.15 6.94 -6.98
C MET A 44 14.99 7.36 -6.08
N LEU A 45 15.27 8.09 -4.98
CA LEU A 45 14.21 8.63 -4.14
C LEU A 45 13.32 9.61 -4.91
N LYS A 46 13.90 10.55 -5.67
CA LYS A 46 13.15 11.51 -6.46
C LYS A 46 12.24 10.82 -7.48
N ASN A 47 12.75 9.80 -8.16
CA ASN A 47 11.97 8.98 -9.08
C ASN A 47 10.80 8.29 -8.35
N LYS A 48 11.06 7.60 -7.23
CA LYS A 48 10.01 6.95 -6.41
C LYS A 48 8.92 7.94 -5.98
N VAL A 49 9.31 9.12 -5.51
CA VAL A 49 8.37 10.19 -5.10
C VAL A 49 7.52 10.66 -6.27
N ASN A 50 8.12 10.86 -7.44
CA ASN A 50 7.41 11.31 -8.64
C ASN A 50 6.45 10.23 -9.17
N THR A 51 6.90 8.98 -9.29
CA THR A 51 6.06 7.84 -9.68
C THR A 51 4.88 7.69 -8.74
N TYR A 52 5.12 7.74 -7.44
CA TYR A 52 4.06 7.65 -6.44
C TYR A 52 3.02 8.76 -6.59
N ARG A 53 3.46 10.02 -6.76
CA ARG A 53 2.56 11.16 -6.96
C ARG A 53 1.75 11.06 -8.24
N ALA A 54 2.37 10.59 -9.33
CA ALA A 54 1.68 10.41 -10.59
C ALA A 54 0.56 9.37 -10.43
N LEU A 55 0.88 8.18 -9.92
CA LEU A 55 -0.08 7.10 -9.75
C LEU A 55 -1.20 7.44 -8.75
N ALA A 56 -0.84 7.99 -7.58
CA ALA A 56 -1.84 8.38 -6.58
C ALA A 56 -2.70 9.57 -7.02
N GLY A 57 -2.19 10.43 -7.91
CA GLY A 57 -2.93 11.57 -8.45
C GLY A 57 -3.89 11.20 -9.59
N THR A 58 -3.60 10.12 -10.33
CA THR A 58 -4.44 9.62 -11.44
C THR A 58 -5.40 8.51 -11.04
N SER A 59 -5.25 7.93 -9.85
CA SER A 59 -6.10 6.85 -9.34
C SER A 59 -7.55 7.32 -9.15
N GLN A 60 -8.33 7.33 -10.22
CA GLN A 60 -9.78 7.37 -10.15
C GLN A 60 -10.24 5.94 -9.83
N TRP A 61 -10.51 5.68 -8.55
CA TRP A 61 -11.07 4.41 -8.13
C TRP A 61 -12.47 4.28 -8.72
N ASP A 62 -12.62 3.51 -9.80
CA ASP A 62 -13.94 3.08 -10.25
C ASP A 62 -14.52 2.11 -9.22
N ILE A 63 -15.49 2.57 -8.43
CA ILE A 63 -16.18 1.78 -7.41
C ILE A 63 -16.91 0.54 -7.99
N ARG A 64 -17.06 0.47 -9.31
CA ARG A 64 -17.63 -0.68 -10.04
C ARG A 64 -16.60 -1.78 -10.31
N MET A 65 -15.32 -1.54 -10.07
CA MET A 65 -14.29 -2.58 -10.19
C MET A 65 -14.52 -3.70 -9.18
N THR A 66 -14.01 -4.88 -9.51
CA THR A 66 -13.98 -6.04 -8.62
C THR A 66 -13.01 -5.83 -7.46
N VAL A 67 -13.17 -6.59 -6.37
CA VAL A 67 -12.23 -6.56 -5.25
C VAL A 67 -10.84 -6.99 -5.70
N THR A 68 -10.73 -7.94 -6.63
CA THR A 68 -9.45 -8.33 -7.22
C THR A 68 -8.79 -7.17 -7.95
N GLU A 69 -9.48 -6.53 -8.90
CA GLU A 69 -8.93 -5.39 -9.64
C GLU A 69 -8.51 -4.26 -8.70
N TRP A 70 -9.34 -3.97 -7.69
CA TRP A 70 -9.02 -2.98 -6.67
C TRP A 70 -7.75 -3.33 -5.88
N PHE A 71 -7.63 -4.59 -5.43
CA PHE A 71 -6.49 -5.05 -4.66
C PHE A 71 -5.19 -4.95 -5.48
N GLU A 72 -5.22 -5.33 -6.76
CA GLU A 72 -4.07 -5.26 -7.65
C GLU A 72 -3.62 -3.82 -7.89
N GLN A 73 -4.54 -2.91 -8.20
CA GLN A 73 -4.24 -1.49 -8.36
C GLN A 73 -3.73 -0.88 -7.06
N TRP A 74 -4.33 -1.22 -5.91
CA TRP A 74 -3.87 -0.76 -4.61
C TRP A 74 -2.46 -1.28 -4.28
N MET A 75 -2.16 -2.54 -4.61
CA MET A 75 -0.83 -3.11 -4.45
C MET A 75 0.19 -2.38 -5.33
N GLU A 76 -0.10 -2.18 -6.61
CA GLU A 76 0.80 -1.55 -7.57
C GLU A 76 1.10 -0.09 -7.22
N ILE A 77 0.07 0.69 -6.88
CA ILE A 77 0.21 2.13 -6.64
C ILE A 77 0.82 2.43 -5.27
N TYR A 78 0.34 1.75 -4.22
CA TYR A 78 0.61 2.15 -2.84
C TYR A 78 1.63 1.27 -2.12
N ASN A 79 1.73 -0.01 -2.48
CA ASN A 79 2.47 -0.99 -1.68
C ASN A 79 3.78 -1.41 -2.32
N VAL A 80 3.75 -1.83 -3.59
CA VAL A 80 4.93 -2.31 -4.32
C VAL A 80 6.08 -1.28 -4.34
N PRO A 81 5.84 0.03 -4.53
CA PRO A 81 6.92 1.01 -4.55
C PRO A 81 7.57 1.26 -3.19
N VAL A 82 6.90 0.90 -2.09
CA VAL A 82 7.22 1.34 -0.73
C VAL A 82 7.67 0.18 0.17
N LEU A 83 7.07 -1.00 0.00
CA LEU A 83 7.22 -2.13 0.90
C LEU A 83 8.32 -3.10 0.48
N LYS A 84 8.80 -3.87 1.44
CA LYS A 84 9.77 -4.95 1.19
C LYS A 84 9.08 -6.12 0.49
N ALA A 85 9.85 -6.86 -0.31
CA ALA A 85 9.36 -8.03 -1.04
C ALA A 85 8.64 -9.07 -0.16
N THR A 86 9.10 -9.26 1.09
CA THR A 86 8.44 -10.16 2.05
C THR A 86 7.04 -9.67 2.44
N THR A 87 6.87 -8.38 2.70
CA THR A 87 5.56 -7.79 3.03
C THR A 87 4.63 -7.83 1.82
N ILE A 88 5.15 -7.54 0.63
CA ILE A 88 4.39 -7.65 -0.62
C ILE A 88 3.87 -9.08 -0.81
N ARG A 89 4.74 -10.08 -0.64
CA ARG A 89 4.35 -11.50 -0.71
C ARG A 89 3.27 -11.83 0.32
N ASN A 90 3.44 -11.39 1.57
CA ASN A 90 2.46 -11.66 2.62
C ASN A 90 1.06 -11.08 2.30
N TYR A 91 0.99 -9.89 1.69
CA TYR A 91 -0.30 -9.34 1.25
C TYR A 91 -0.92 -10.16 0.13
N TRP A 92 -0.16 -10.55 -0.89
CA TRP A 92 -0.64 -11.42 -1.95
C TRP A 92 -1.12 -12.78 -1.43
N ASP A 93 -0.34 -13.42 -0.55
CA ASP A 93 -0.69 -14.70 0.04
C ASP A 93 -1.93 -14.60 0.94
N GLY A 94 -2.08 -13.48 1.66
CA GLY A 94 -3.29 -13.18 2.43
C GLY A 94 -4.52 -13.01 1.52
N PHE A 95 -4.39 -12.23 0.46
CA PHE A 95 -5.49 -11.99 -0.48
C PHE A 95 -5.91 -13.25 -1.23
N LYS A 96 -4.95 -14.05 -1.72
CA LYS A 96 -5.23 -15.32 -2.42
C LYS A 96 -6.12 -16.28 -1.63
N ARG A 97 -6.07 -16.25 -0.30
CA ARG A 97 -6.91 -17.09 0.57
C ARG A 97 -8.39 -16.69 0.54
N ILE A 98 -8.67 -15.39 0.37
CA ILE A 98 -10.03 -14.85 0.36
C ILE A 98 -10.53 -14.51 -1.05
N GLN A 99 -9.63 -14.43 -2.03
CA GLN A 99 -9.95 -14.10 -3.42
C GLN A 99 -11.08 -14.95 -3.99
N PRO A 100 -11.12 -16.30 -3.82
CA PRO A 100 -12.24 -17.09 -4.36
C PRO A 100 -13.62 -16.76 -3.74
N LEU A 101 -13.64 -16.08 -2.58
CA LEU A 101 -14.85 -15.79 -1.83
C LEU A 101 -15.41 -14.39 -2.11
N ILE A 102 -14.51 -13.42 -2.35
CA ILE A 102 -14.88 -12.01 -2.49
C ILE A 102 -14.29 -11.33 -3.74
N GLY A 103 -13.32 -11.95 -4.41
CA GLY A 103 -12.52 -11.34 -5.48
C GLY A 103 -13.34 -10.85 -6.66
N ASP A 104 -14.29 -11.67 -7.12
CA ASP A 104 -15.14 -11.37 -8.29
C ASP A 104 -16.30 -10.41 -7.98
N ARG A 105 -16.53 -10.07 -6.71
CA ARG A 105 -17.56 -9.10 -6.34
C ARG A 105 -17.06 -7.69 -6.61
N ARG A 106 -17.95 -6.80 -7.05
CA ARG A 106 -17.63 -5.38 -7.14
C ARG A 106 -17.44 -4.77 -5.76
N VAL A 107 -16.51 -3.84 -5.62
CA VAL A 107 -16.21 -3.17 -4.35
C VAL A 107 -17.47 -2.54 -3.75
N ILE A 108 -18.31 -1.91 -4.58
CA ILE A 108 -19.58 -1.32 -4.15
C ILE A 108 -20.60 -2.32 -3.61
N ASP A 109 -20.51 -3.59 -4.01
CA ASP A 109 -21.47 -4.63 -3.63
C ASP A 109 -21.03 -5.43 -2.39
N ILE A 110 -19.84 -5.16 -1.85
CA ILE A 110 -19.33 -5.83 -0.65
C ILE A 110 -20.10 -5.35 0.58
N LYS A 111 -20.68 -6.32 1.30
CA LYS A 111 -21.37 -6.11 2.57
C LYS A 111 -20.61 -6.83 3.69
N SER A 112 -20.88 -6.43 4.94
CA SER A 112 -20.24 -7.02 6.12
C SER A 112 -20.41 -8.54 6.21
N ASN A 113 -21.55 -9.09 5.75
CA ASN A 113 -21.79 -10.52 5.71
C ASN A 113 -20.85 -11.27 4.75
N ASN A 114 -20.40 -10.64 3.66
CA ASN A 114 -19.42 -11.23 2.74
C ASN A 114 -18.07 -11.40 3.42
N ILE A 115 -17.65 -10.39 4.20
CA ILE A 115 -16.41 -10.42 4.97
C ILE A 115 -16.50 -11.49 6.06
N LEU A 116 -17.61 -11.52 6.82
CA LEU A 116 -17.83 -12.55 7.85
C LEU A 116 -17.82 -13.97 7.28
N ASN A 117 -18.46 -14.18 6.12
CA ASN A 117 -18.45 -15.48 5.46
C ASN A 117 -17.02 -15.87 5.03
N ALA A 118 -16.24 -14.93 4.49
CA ALA A 118 -14.85 -15.20 4.14
C ALA A 118 -14.02 -15.62 5.35
N LEU A 119 -14.17 -14.94 6.49
CA LEU A 119 -13.49 -15.29 7.75
C LEU A 119 -13.95 -16.66 8.29
N TYR A 120 -15.23 -16.97 8.17
CA TYR A 120 -15.78 -18.26 8.57
C TYR A 120 -15.20 -19.41 7.74
N VAL A 121 -15.17 -19.29 6.42
CA VAL A 121 -14.58 -20.30 5.53
C VAL A 121 -13.09 -20.52 5.84
N LEU A 122 -12.34 -19.46 6.14
CA LEU A 122 -10.94 -19.62 6.57
C LEU A 122 -10.82 -20.39 7.89
N LYS A 123 -11.74 -20.16 8.83
CA LYS A 123 -11.76 -20.92 10.09
C LYS A 123 -12.04 -22.40 9.85
N GLU A 124 -13.04 -22.72 9.03
CA GLU A 124 -13.42 -24.10 8.69
C GLU A 124 -12.29 -24.83 7.94
N ASN A 125 -11.55 -24.12 7.08
CA ASN A 125 -10.38 -24.65 6.38
C ASN A 125 -9.14 -24.84 7.29
N GLY A 126 -9.28 -24.68 8.61
CA GLY A 126 -8.23 -24.95 9.59
C GLY A 126 -7.13 -23.88 9.68
N TYR A 127 -7.34 -22.68 9.14
CA TYR A 127 -6.36 -21.61 9.28
C TYR A 127 -6.24 -21.15 10.74
N ALA A 128 -5.01 -20.94 11.20
CA ALA A 128 -4.74 -20.47 12.55
C ALA A 128 -5.44 -19.13 12.85
N GLN A 129 -5.91 -18.96 14.09
CA GLN A 129 -6.60 -17.74 14.53
C GLN A 129 -5.76 -16.46 14.34
N THR A 130 -4.44 -16.56 14.45
CA THR A 130 -3.50 -15.46 14.17
C THR A 130 -3.60 -15.01 12.72
N THR A 131 -3.67 -15.94 11.78
CA THR A 131 -3.84 -15.69 10.34
C THR A 131 -5.16 -14.99 10.03
N ILE A 132 -6.24 -15.38 10.71
CA ILE A 132 -7.56 -14.78 10.55
C ILE A 132 -7.59 -13.37 11.13
N LYS A 133 -7.02 -13.16 12.32
CA LYS A 133 -6.93 -11.83 12.95
C LYS A 133 -6.15 -10.82 12.11
N HIS A 134 -5.12 -11.25 11.39
CA HIS A 134 -4.37 -10.37 10.49
C HIS A 134 -5.21 -9.81 9.32
N LEU A 135 -6.39 -10.37 9.04
CA LEU A 135 -7.32 -9.89 8.01
C LEU A 135 -8.41 -8.96 8.56
N GLN A 136 -8.47 -8.72 9.88
CA GLN A 136 -9.52 -7.93 10.54
C GLN A 136 -9.13 -6.46 10.81
N TYR A 137 -7.91 -6.04 10.42
CA TYR A 137 -7.36 -4.70 10.70
C TYR A 137 -7.17 -3.85 9.44
#